data_AF-A0A934TL81-F1
#
_entry.id   AF-A0A934TL81-F1
#
_cell.length_a   1.000
_cell.length_b   1.000
_cell.length_c   1.000
_cell.angle_alpha   90.00
_cell.angle_beta   90.00
_cell.angle_gamma   90.00
#
_symmetry.space_group_name_H-M   'P 1'
#
loop_
_entity.id
_entity.type
_entity.pdbx_description
1 polymer ?
#
loop_
_entity_poly.entity_id
_entity_poly.type
_entity_poly.pdbx_seq_one_letter_code
_entity_poly.pdbx_strand_id
1 'polypeptide(L)'
;MPPNRNASVGFCSCAAKGARRSRTMGDSPSSGVRAETTDGDAIKLHVLRATVRSGGTVAGAAPVTVTRLLRRPQRAGSAPKTTGPRTGAGEGQMTRLAILMTGACALVAATGAAASERLTLKSASSSSSYYVMMVQLAELLRAGGTISPTVEESQGSVQNVKEAAVRPGNFLFTSPPSLLVAASQSTGAFEGDPAFDGARTLFVMPYVTMHIVVRADAGIESLSDLAGRTFVPGGTGTFCEGRTRAVFQALELEEAINLVDLELSAAANALRNRQIDGFSTCSSHPTPQLSELATTLDMAIVPFTESEQAAIIALDAQSGPITIAAGTYPGLEADVPSVGVPVGAYATTAMSDDMAYDITRTFWENREALAGERPWWAGVTPDLIEYLWAEVHPGAARYYEEIGVAVPAR
;
A
#
# COMPACT_ATOMS: atom_id res chain seq x y z
N MET A 1 -9.27 62.97 18.17
CA MET A 1 -8.87 63.62 16.90
C MET A 1 -8.41 62.53 15.94
N PRO A 2 -9.08 62.33 14.79
CA PRO A 2 -8.66 61.41 13.72
C PRO A 2 -7.76 62.16 12.70
N PRO A 3 -7.19 61.49 11.66
CA PRO A 3 -7.99 61.28 10.44
C PRO A 3 -7.76 59.95 9.68
N ASN A 4 -8.88 59.50 9.10
CA ASN A 4 -9.10 58.75 7.85
C ASN A 4 -8.01 58.81 6.77
N ARG A 5 -7.86 57.71 6.01
CA ARG A 5 -7.95 57.71 4.53
C ARG A 5 -8.29 56.33 3.94
N ASN A 6 -9.39 56.32 3.19
CA ASN A 6 -9.87 55.27 2.30
C ASN A 6 -8.90 55.01 1.14
N ALA A 7 -8.79 53.75 0.72
CA ALA A 7 -8.38 53.37 -0.63
C ALA A 7 -9.39 52.38 -1.21
N SER A 8 -10.12 52.85 -2.22
CA SER A 8 -11.08 52.15 -3.05
C SER A 8 -10.37 51.29 -4.11
N VAL A 9 -10.68 49.99 -4.16
CA VAL A 9 -10.27 49.10 -5.26
C VAL A 9 -11.43 48.99 -6.25
N GLY A 10 -11.22 49.50 -7.46
CA GLY A 10 -12.15 49.39 -8.57
C GLY A 10 -12.03 48.02 -9.25
N PHE A 11 -13.11 47.26 -9.24
CA PHE A 11 -13.27 46.07 -10.08
C PHE A 11 -13.69 46.48 -11.49
N CYS A 12 -12.81 46.28 -12.46
CA CYS A 12 -13.14 46.37 -13.88
C CYS A 12 -13.47 44.95 -14.39
N SER A 13 -14.77 44.68 -14.52
CA SER A 13 -15.31 43.48 -15.18
C SER A 13 -15.29 43.70 -16.69
N CYS A 14 -14.47 42.93 -17.41
CA CYS A 14 -14.54 42.87 -18.87
C CYS A 14 -14.95 41.46 -19.31
N ALA A 15 -16.08 41.42 -20.01
CA ALA A 15 -16.74 40.25 -20.54
C ALA A 15 -15.98 39.64 -21.74
N ALA A 16 -15.88 38.31 -21.78
CA ALA A 16 -15.50 37.57 -22.99
C ALA A 16 -16.71 36.79 -23.51
N LYS A 17 -17.27 37.25 -24.64
CA LYS A 17 -18.21 36.50 -25.47
C LYS A 17 -17.44 35.71 -26.53
N GLY A 18 -17.66 34.40 -26.54
CA GLY A 18 -17.97 33.61 -27.73
C GLY A 18 -16.85 33.25 -28.70
N ALA A 19 -16.51 31.96 -28.77
CA ALA A 19 -16.27 31.28 -30.05
C ALA A 19 -16.51 29.77 -29.89
N ARG A 20 -17.57 29.29 -30.55
CA ARG A 20 -17.81 27.86 -30.81
C ARG A 20 -16.65 27.29 -31.64
N ARG A 21 -16.11 26.15 -31.21
CA ARG A 21 -15.44 25.22 -32.11
C ARG A 21 -15.97 23.81 -31.84
N SER A 22 -16.72 23.29 -32.80
CA SER A 22 -17.01 21.88 -32.96
C SER A 22 -15.69 21.11 -33.08
N ARG A 23 -15.42 20.20 -32.15
CA ARG A 23 -14.45 19.11 -32.36
C ARG A 23 -15.22 17.81 -32.43
N THR A 24 -15.03 17.17 -33.58
CA THR A 24 -15.35 15.79 -33.91
C THR A 24 -14.94 14.82 -32.80
N MET A 25 -15.86 13.93 -32.44
CA MET A 25 -15.54 12.70 -31.70
C MET A 25 -14.44 11.95 -32.44
N GLY A 26 -13.30 11.77 -31.78
CA GLY A 26 -12.24 10.85 -32.20
C GLY A 26 -12.39 9.56 -31.42
N ASP A 27 -12.51 8.46 -32.14
CA ASP A 27 -12.65 7.10 -31.64
C ASP A 27 -11.57 6.72 -30.62
N SER A 28 -12.00 6.06 -29.55
CA SER A 28 -11.14 5.30 -28.65
C SER A 28 -10.75 3.97 -29.31
N PRO A 29 -9.46 3.56 -29.37
CA PRO A 29 -9.13 2.21 -29.81
C PRO A 29 -9.37 1.24 -28.65
N SER A 30 -10.48 0.52 -28.72
CA SER A 30 -10.73 -0.66 -27.89
C SER A 30 -9.78 -1.79 -28.30
N SER A 31 -9.07 -2.36 -27.33
CA SER A 31 -8.29 -3.59 -27.51
C SER A 31 -9.25 -4.77 -27.70
N GLY A 32 -9.56 -5.13 -28.94
CA GLY A 32 -10.41 -6.27 -29.28
C GLY A 32 -9.65 -7.59 -29.24
N VAL A 33 -10.09 -8.53 -28.40
CA VAL A 33 -9.72 -9.94 -28.49
C VAL A 33 -10.74 -10.61 -29.42
N ARG A 34 -10.28 -11.24 -30.51
CA ARG A 34 -11.14 -12.04 -31.40
C ARG A 34 -10.79 -13.51 -31.22
N ALA A 35 -11.74 -14.30 -30.73
CA ALA A 35 -11.63 -15.75 -30.66
C ALA A 35 -12.36 -16.36 -31.88
N GLU A 36 -11.66 -17.16 -32.67
CA GLU A 36 -12.27 -18.04 -33.67
C GLU A 36 -12.16 -19.49 -33.19
N THR A 37 -13.29 -20.18 -33.15
CA THR A 37 -13.36 -21.62 -32.90
C THR A 37 -13.15 -22.37 -34.21
N THR A 38 -12.15 -23.23 -34.28
CA THR A 38 -12.02 -24.26 -35.32
C THR A 38 -12.16 -25.64 -34.66
N ASP A 39 -12.83 -26.55 -35.35
CA ASP A 39 -13.08 -27.92 -34.90
C ASP A 39 -11.79 -28.62 -34.49
N GLY A 40 -11.75 -29.12 -33.26
CA GLY A 40 -10.63 -29.90 -32.70
C GLY A 40 -9.89 -29.20 -31.56
N ASP A 41 -10.34 -29.44 -30.32
CA ASP A 41 -9.67 -29.35 -29.00
C ASP A 41 -8.34 -28.56 -28.85
N ALA A 42 -8.28 -27.32 -29.35
CA ALA A 42 -7.26 -26.33 -28.98
C ALA A 42 -7.75 -24.89 -29.16
N ILE A 43 -7.74 -24.09 -28.10
CA ILE A 43 -7.97 -22.63 -28.18
C ILE A 43 -6.64 -21.96 -28.55
N LYS A 44 -6.55 -21.34 -29.73
CA LYS A 44 -5.42 -20.45 -30.10
C LYS A 44 -5.75 -19.01 -29.69
N LEU A 45 -4.93 -18.40 -28.84
CA LEU A 45 -4.95 -16.96 -28.59
C LEU A 45 -3.91 -16.27 -29.47
N HIS A 46 -4.34 -15.28 -30.26
CA HIS A 46 -3.44 -14.34 -30.93
C HIS A 46 -3.38 -13.03 -30.12
N VAL A 47 -2.21 -12.72 -29.56
CA VAL A 47 -1.95 -11.40 -28.95
C VAL A 47 -1.27 -10.54 -30.01
N LEU A 48 -2.00 -9.57 -30.58
CA LEU A 48 -1.42 -8.57 -31.47
C LEU A 48 -0.76 -7.47 -30.64
N ARG A 49 0.57 -7.36 -30.72
CA ARG A 49 1.34 -6.26 -30.13
C ARG A 49 1.41 -5.13 -31.15
N ALA A 50 0.76 -4.00 -30.86
CA ALA A 50 0.92 -2.80 -31.68
C ALA A 50 2.33 -2.23 -31.46
N THR A 51 3.13 -2.14 -32.52
CA THR A 51 4.44 -1.47 -32.49
C THR A 51 4.26 -0.12 -33.18
N VAL A 52 4.35 0.98 -32.44
CA VAL A 52 4.46 2.33 -33.04
C VAL A 52 5.92 2.56 -33.40
N ARG A 53 6.22 2.86 -34.66
CA ARG A 53 7.57 3.30 -35.07
C ARG A 53 7.48 4.48 -36.02
N SER A 54 8.02 5.61 -35.61
CA SER A 54 8.43 6.71 -36.48
C SER A 54 9.77 6.33 -37.15
N GLY A 55 9.79 6.37 -38.48
CA GLY A 55 10.98 6.54 -39.36
C GLY A 55 12.24 5.71 -39.09
N GLY A 56 12.54 4.74 -39.97
CA GLY A 56 13.90 4.19 -40.12
C GLY A 56 13.93 2.68 -40.41
N THR A 57 14.37 2.32 -41.61
CA THR A 57 14.57 0.97 -42.15
C THR A 57 15.73 0.24 -41.46
N VAL A 58 15.52 -0.95 -40.86
CA VAL A 58 16.46 -2.12 -40.85
C VAL A 58 15.66 -3.41 -40.54
N ALA A 59 16.12 -4.51 -41.12
CA ALA A 59 15.56 -5.84 -41.28
C ALA A 59 15.28 -6.72 -40.03
N GLY A 60 14.23 -7.54 -40.15
CA GLY A 60 14.18 -8.98 -39.83
C GLY A 60 14.38 -9.48 -38.39
N ALA A 61 13.29 -9.79 -37.68
CA ALA A 61 13.29 -10.77 -36.59
C ALA A 61 11.95 -11.55 -36.58
N ALA A 62 12.01 -12.88 -36.55
CA ALA A 62 10.86 -13.78 -36.57
C ALA A 62 10.17 -13.86 -35.19
N PRO A 63 8.83 -14.04 -35.10
CA PRO A 63 8.12 -14.14 -33.83
C PRO A 63 8.33 -15.51 -33.15
N VAL A 64 8.61 -15.49 -31.84
CA VAL A 64 8.69 -16.67 -30.97
C VAL A 64 7.28 -17.05 -30.49
N THR A 65 6.89 -18.32 -30.66
CA THR A 65 5.60 -18.87 -30.19
C THR A 65 5.80 -19.62 -28.88
N VAL A 66 4.97 -19.36 -27.87
CA VAL A 66 4.94 -20.10 -26.60
C VAL A 66 3.59 -20.83 -26.48
N THR A 67 3.62 -22.15 -26.38
CA THR A 67 2.43 -23.00 -26.20
C THR A 67 2.42 -23.56 -24.78
N ARG A 68 1.34 -23.34 -24.01
CA ARG A 68 1.13 -23.93 -22.68
C ARG A 68 -0.08 -24.85 -22.72
N LEU A 69 0.12 -26.15 -22.49
CA LEU A 69 -0.95 -27.15 -22.39
C LEU A 69 -1.54 -27.18 -20.96
N LEU A 70 -2.86 -27.11 -20.83
CA LEU A 70 -3.58 -27.38 -19.58
C LEU A 70 -4.45 -28.65 -19.76
N ARG A 71 -4.24 -29.66 -18.92
CA ARG A 71 -5.09 -30.87 -18.86
C ARG A 71 -6.24 -30.68 -17.85
N ARG A 72 -7.45 -31.12 -18.22
CA ARG A 72 -8.62 -31.23 -17.31
C ARG A 72 -8.73 -32.64 -16.67
N PRO A 73 -9.39 -32.76 -15.50
CA PRO A 73 -9.60 -34.03 -14.80
C PRO A 73 -10.76 -34.85 -15.40
N GLN A 74 -10.63 -36.18 -15.39
CA GLN A 74 -11.60 -37.15 -15.91
C GLN A 74 -12.80 -37.35 -14.97
N ARG A 75 -14.02 -37.44 -15.54
CA ARG A 75 -15.21 -38.04 -14.91
C ARG A 75 -15.33 -39.50 -15.36
N ALA A 76 -15.49 -40.42 -14.41
CA ALA A 76 -15.73 -41.84 -14.65
C ALA A 76 -17.20 -42.10 -15.05
N GLY A 77 -17.39 -42.98 -16.04
CA GLY A 77 -18.65 -43.25 -16.72
C GLY A 77 -19.50 -44.38 -16.11
N SER A 78 -20.77 -44.39 -16.54
CA SER A 78 -21.78 -45.42 -16.29
C SER A 78 -21.71 -46.54 -17.34
N ALA A 79 -21.80 -47.81 -16.88
CA ALA A 79 -21.81 -49.02 -17.69
C ALA A 79 -23.24 -49.48 -18.09
N PRO A 80 -23.40 -50.38 -19.10
CA PRO A 80 -24.63 -50.53 -19.89
C PRO A 80 -25.56 -51.68 -19.47
N LYS A 81 -26.80 -51.62 -20.01
CA LYS A 81 -27.94 -52.54 -19.85
C LYS A 81 -27.74 -53.88 -20.55
N THR A 82 -28.25 -54.96 -19.95
CA THR A 82 -28.54 -56.25 -20.59
C THR A 82 -29.96 -56.72 -20.32
N THR A 83 -30.53 -57.41 -21.32
CA THR A 83 -31.91 -57.89 -21.52
C THR A 83 -32.26 -59.18 -20.74
N GLY A 84 -33.57 -59.39 -20.48
CA GLY A 84 -34.17 -60.43 -19.60
C GLY A 84 -34.15 -61.90 -20.10
N PRO A 85 -34.96 -62.81 -19.50
CA PRO A 85 -36.37 -62.94 -19.89
C PRO A 85 -37.40 -63.34 -18.79
N ARG A 86 -38.67 -63.43 -19.25
CA ARG A 86 -39.98 -63.64 -18.62
C ARG A 86 -40.18 -64.85 -17.69
N THR A 87 -41.12 -64.69 -16.74
CA THR A 87 -42.26 -65.56 -16.28
C THR A 87 -42.71 -64.99 -14.92
N GLY A 88 -43.94 -64.95 -14.41
CA GLY A 88 -45.26 -65.45 -14.77
C GLY A 88 -46.04 -65.63 -13.44
N ALA A 89 -47.13 -64.85 -13.25
CA ALA A 89 -48.26 -65.05 -12.32
C ALA A 89 -48.07 -65.03 -10.78
N GLY A 90 -49.04 -64.43 -10.07
CA GLY A 90 -49.45 -64.86 -8.72
C GLY A 90 -49.53 -63.80 -7.63
N GLU A 91 -50.73 -63.21 -7.49
CA GLU A 91 -51.43 -62.68 -6.30
C GLU A 91 -50.73 -62.62 -4.91
N GLY A 92 -51.00 -61.52 -4.17
CA GLY A 92 -50.92 -61.53 -2.70
C GLY A 92 -50.57 -60.19 -2.06
N GLN A 93 -51.56 -59.32 -1.87
CA GLN A 93 -51.45 -58.15 -0.99
C GLN A 93 -51.45 -58.55 0.49
N MET A 94 -50.85 -57.67 1.28
CA MET A 94 -51.01 -57.43 2.73
C MET A 94 -49.93 -58.00 3.64
N THR A 95 -48.89 -57.21 3.94
CA THR A 95 -48.84 -56.22 5.04
C THR A 95 -48.67 -56.87 6.41
N ARG A 96 -47.43 -56.87 6.92
CA ARG A 96 -47.08 -56.54 8.32
C ARG A 96 -45.57 -56.65 8.53
N LEU A 97 -45.07 -55.74 9.37
CA LEU A 97 -43.86 -55.88 10.20
C LEU A 97 -42.52 -55.37 9.64
N ALA A 98 -42.25 -54.07 9.82
CA ALA A 98 -40.92 -53.53 10.15
C ALA A 98 -41.02 -52.04 10.53
N ILE A 99 -41.59 -51.73 11.69
CA ILE A 99 -41.32 -50.46 12.38
C ILE A 99 -40.70 -50.85 13.72
N LEU A 100 -39.38 -50.87 13.78
CA LEU A 100 -38.59 -50.61 14.98
C LEU A 100 -37.11 -50.48 14.56
N MET A 101 -36.40 -49.52 15.15
CA MET A 101 -34.94 -49.33 15.13
C MET A 101 -34.34 -48.46 14.01
N THR A 102 -34.71 -47.18 13.91
CA THR A 102 -33.79 -46.16 13.34
C THR A 102 -34.07 -44.79 13.97
N GLY A 103 -33.75 -44.62 15.26
CA GLY A 103 -34.06 -43.40 16.00
C GLY A 103 -33.01 -42.97 17.02
N ALA A 104 -31.76 -43.43 16.90
CA ALA A 104 -30.66 -42.98 17.75
C ALA A 104 -29.34 -43.04 16.96
N CYS A 105 -28.48 -42.04 17.14
CA CYS A 105 -27.13 -41.86 16.56
C CYS A 105 -26.96 -40.99 15.30
N ALA A 106 -27.67 -39.86 15.21
CA ALA A 106 -27.20 -38.76 14.34
C ALA A 106 -27.32 -37.39 15.03
N LEU A 107 -26.75 -37.28 16.24
CA LEU A 107 -26.29 -35.99 16.74
C LEU A 107 -24.78 -35.91 16.46
N VAL A 108 -24.43 -35.87 15.17
CA VAL A 108 -23.11 -35.38 14.77
C VAL A 108 -23.16 -33.89 15.07
N ALA A 109 -22.52 -33.50 16.17
CA ALA A 109 -22.18 -32.11 16.38
C ALA A 109 -21.44 -31.64 15.13
N ALA A 110 -22.11 -30.83 14.31
CA ALA A 110 -21.43 -30.01 13.33
C ALA A 110 -20.59 -29.03 14.14
N THR A 111 -19.38 -29.43 14.50
CA THR A 111 -18.31 -28.50 14.76
C THR A 111 -18.12 -27.76 13.44
N GLY A 112 -18.85 -26.65 13.28
CA GLY A 112 -18.60 -25.72 12.20
C GLY A 112 -17.12 -25.39 12.28
N ALA A 113 -16.37 -25.77 11.25
CA ALA A 113 -15.04 -25.21 11.08
C ALA A 113 -15.23 -23.69 11.12
N ALA A 114 -14.68 -23.03 12.14
CA ALA A 114 -14.73 -21.59 12.24
C ALA A 114 -14.16 -21.05 10.92
N ALA A 115 -15.01 -20.46 10.10
CA ALA A 115 -14.60 -19.96 8.81
C ALA A 115 -13.59 -18.85 9.07
N SER A 116 -12.38 -18.98 8.53
CA SER A 116 -11.34 -17.98 8.75
C SER A 116 -11.83 -16.61 8.29
N GLU A 117 -11.75 -15.63 9.18
CA GLU A 117 -12.23 -14.27 8.92
C GLU A 117 -11.27 -13.54 7.99
N ARG A 118 -11.80 -12.97 6.91
CA ARG A 118 -10.96 -12.24 5.95
C ARG A 118 -10.51 -10.92 6.55
N LEU A 119 -9.24 -10.59 6.33
CA LEU A 119 -8.63 -9.31 6.69
C LEU A 119 -7.84 -8.79 5.49
N THR A 120 -8.08 -7.53 5.10
CA THR A 120 -7.20 -6.83 4.16
C THR A 120 -6.17 -6.03 4.93
N LEU A 121 -4.91 -6.17 4.57
CA LEU A 121 -3.77 -5.38 5.08
C LEU A 121 -3.26 -4.49 3.94
N LYS A 122 -3.67 -3.22 3.93
CA LYS A 122 -3.24 -2.24 2.93
C LYS A 122 -1.95 -1.58 3.36
N SER A 123 -0.93 -1.66 2.50
CA SER A 123 0.43 -1.22 2.84
C SER A 123 0.95 -0.15 1.87
N ALA A 124 2.09 -0.39 1.22
CA ALA A 124 2.72 0.46 0.21
C ALA A 124 3.23 -0.43 -0.93
N SER A 125 4.12 0.08 -1.79
CA SER A 125 4.79 -0.72 -2.82
C SER A 125 5.49 -1.94 -2.22
N SER A 126 5.48 -3.07 -2.93
CA SER A 126 6.20 -4.30 -2.54
C SER A 126 7.72 -4.15 -2.37
N SER A 127 8.29 -3.07 -2.91
CA SER A 127 9.70 -2.72 -2.73
C SER A 127 10.01 -1.98 -1.40
N SER A 128 8.99 -1.66 -0.60
CA SER A 128 9.13 -0.88 0.64
C SER A 128 9.27 -1.73 1.89
N SER A 129 9.85 -1.15 2.96
CA SER A 129 9.90 -1.79 4.27
C SER A 129 8.50 -2.07 4.84
N TYR A 130 7.54 -1.16 4.67
CA TYR A 130 6.16 -1.31 5.17
C TYR A 130 5.42 -2.49 4.55
N TYR A 131 5.67 -2.78 3.28
CA TYR A 131 5.08 -3.96 2.65
C TYR A 131 5.65 -5.24 3.26
N VAL A 132 6.97 -5.30 3.46
CA VAL A 132 7.63 -6.42 4.16
C VAL A 132 7.04 -6.60 5.57
N MET A 133 6.86 -5.51 6.31
CA MET A 133 6.23 -5.54 7.65
C MET A 133 4.81 -6.10 7.62
N MET A 134 4.00 -5.70 6.64
CA MET A 134 2.64 -6.23 6.51
C MET A 134 2.61 -7.69 6.07
N VAL A 135 3.58 -8.15 5.28
CA VAL A 135 3.75 -9.57 4.95
C VAL A 135 4.09 -10.37 6.21
N GLN A 136 5.03 -9.90 7.04
CA GLN A 136 5.37 -10.55 8.30
C GLN A 136 4.16 -10.65 9.24
N LEU A 137 3.40 -9.56 9.40
CA LEU A 137 2.16 -9.59 10.17
C LEU A 137 1.13 -10.56 9.58
N ALA A 138 0.96 -10.58 8.26
CA ALA A 138 0.05 -11.50 7.58
C ALA A 138 0.43 -12.97 7.83
N GLU A 139 1.72 -13.29 7.86
CA GLU A 139 2.20 -14.64 8.14
C GLU A 139 1.89 -15.06 9.59
N LEU A 140 2.10 -14.18 10.57
CA LEU A 140 1.74 -14.42 11.96
C LEU A 140 0.23 -14.64 12.14
N LEU A 141 -0.59 -13.75 11.57
CA LEU A 141 -2.05 -13.86 11.66
C LEU A 141 -2.57 -15.14 11.00
N ARG A 142 -1.98 -15.53 9.86
CA ARG A 142 -2.33 -16.76 9.15
C ARG A 142 -1.92 -18.01 9.94
N ALA A 143 -0.77 -17.97 10.61
CA ALA A 143 -0.30 -19.08 11.45
C ALA A 143 -1.22 -19.32 12.66
N GLY A 144 -1.89 -18.27 13.17
CA GLY A 144 -2.93 -18.38 14.20
C GLY A 144 -4.20 -19.13 13.75
N GLY A 145 -4.44 -19.26 12.44
CA GLY A 145 -5.49 -20.10 11.85
C GLY A 145 -6.91 -19.52 11.86
N THR A 146 -7.16 -18.44 12.60
CA THR A 146 -8.48 -17.77 12.66
C THR A 146 -8.64 -16.67 11.63
N ILE A 147 -7.55 -16.02 11.22
CA ILE A 147 -7.56 -14.87 10.30
C ILE A 147 -7.00 -15.29 8.93
N SER A 148 -7.66 -14.84 7.86
CA SER A 148 -7.25 -15.01 6.47
C SER A 148 -6.77 -13.67 5.91
N PRO A 149 -5.49 -13.30 6.13
CA PRO A 149 -4.97 -12.00 5.73
C PRO A 149 -4.56 -11.98 4.25
N THR A 150 -4.92 -10.88 3.58
CA THR A 150 -4.48 -10.53 2.23
C THR A 150 -3.76 -9.18 2.28
N VAL A 151 -2.48 -9.16 1.88
CA VAL A 151 -1.71 -7.91 1.77
C VAL A 151 -1.96 -7.28 0.40
N GLU A 152 -2.31 -6.00 0.38
CA GLU A 152 -2.52 -5.24 -0.85
C GLU A 152 -1.51 -4.10 -0.98
N GLU A 153 -0.94 -3.98 -2.17
CA GLU A 153 -0.09 -2.85 -2.54
C GLU A 153 -0.91 -1.55 -2.64
N SER A 154 -0.21 -0.43 -2.43
CA SER A 154 -0.71 0.90 -2.66
C SER A 154 0.42 1.84 -3.07
N GLN A 155 0.07 3.02 -3.56
CA GLN A 155 1.02 4.10 -3.81
C GLN A 155 1.53 4.75 -2.51
N GLY A 156 0.88 4.50 -1.37
CA GLY A 156 1.32 4.96 -0.06
C GLY A 156 0.16 5.45 0.80
N SER A 157 0.51 6.10 1.91
CA SER A 157 -0.45 6.42 2.98
C SER A 157 -1.62 7.30 2.57
N VAL A 158 -1.47 8.19 1.57
CA VAL A 158 -2.58 9.00 1.05
C VAL A 158 -3.67 8.09 0.48
N GLN A 159 -3.30 7.14 -0.40
CA GLN A 159 -4.25 6.16 -0.95
C GLN A 159 -4.85 5.29 0.15
N ASN A 160 -4.04 4.86 1.12
CA ASN A 160 -4.50 4.03 2.22
C ASN A 160 -5.63 4.69 3.01
N VAL A 161 -5.48 5.98 3.33
CA VAL A 161 -6.49 6.75 4.07
C VAL A 161 -7.74 6.97 3.21
N LYS A 162 -7.59 7.30 1.92
CA LYS A 162 -8.74 7.44 1.00
C LYS A 162 -9.53 6.14 0.87
N GLU A 163 -8.85 5.00 0.77
CA GLU A 163 -9.53 3.69 0.72
C GLU A 163 -10.18 3.34 2.06
N ALA A 164 -9.55 3.66 3.20
CA ALA A 164 -10.12 3.42 4.53
C ALA A 164 -11.47 4.12 4.71
N ALA A 165 -11.66 5.30 4.11
CA ALA A 165 -12.89 6.07 4.22
C ALA A 165 -14.10 5.42 3.54
N VAL A 166 -13.88 4.52 2.57
CA VAL A 166 -14.96 3.94 1.76
C VAL A 166 -15.02 2.42 1.80
N ARG A 167 -14.01 1.76 2.39
CA ARG A 167 -13.90 0.30 2.37
C ARG A 167 -14.64 -0.34 3.55
N PRO A 168 -15.60 -1.24 3.28
CA PRO A 168 -16.31 -1.94 4.35
C PRO A 168 -15.49 -3.13 4.91
N GLY A 169 -15.83 -3.55 6.13
CA GLY A 169 -15.33 -4.77 6.76
C GLY A 169 -13.94 -4.63 7.39
N ASN A 170 -13.27 -5.77 7.57
CA ASN A 170 -11.98 -5.86 8.23
C ASN A 170 -10.86 -5.32 7.33
N PHE A 171 -10.46 -4.10 7.62
CA PHE A 171 -9.43 -3.36 6.89
C PHE A 171 -8.41 -2.78 7.86
N LEU A 172 -7.14 -3.15 7.67
CA LEU A 172 -6.01 -2.55 8.35
C LEU A 172 -5.19 -1.77 7.34
N PHE A 173 -4.78 -0.56 7.70
CA PHE A 173 -3.95 0.29 6.86
C PHE A 173 -2.90 1.05 7.66
N THR A 174 -1.82 1.48 6.99
CA THR A 174 -0.74 2.24 7.64
C THR A 174 -0.72 3.69 7.18
N SER A 175 -0.55 4.62 8.13
CA SER A 175 -0.46 6.05 7.84
C SER A 175 0.30 6.85 8.90
N PRO A 176 1.00 7.93 8.53
CA PRO A 176 1.35 8.99 9.46
C PRO A 176 0.09 9.64 10.08
N PRO A 177 0.13 10.07 11.35
CA PRO A 177 -0.97 10.77 12.01
C PRO A 177 -1.41 12.06 11.29
N SER A 178 -0.48 12.81 10.72
CA SER A 178 -0.76 14.08 10.03
C SER A 178 -1.68 13.92 8.82
N LEU A 179 -1.63 12.78 8.12
CA LEU A 179 -2.58 12.48 7.04
C LEU A 179 -3.98 12.17 7.54
N LEU A 180 -4.13 11.58 8.74
CA LEU A 180 -5.45 11.37 9.33
C LEU A 180 -6.07 12.70 9.78
N VAL A 181 -5.27 13.62 10.32
CA VAL A 181 -5.71 15.00 10.62
C VAL A 181 -6.17 15.72 9.34
N ALA A 182 -5.39 15.62 8.26
CA ALA A 182 -5.75 16.23 6.99
C ALA A 182 -7.04 15.63 6.40
N ALA A 183 -7.21 14.30 6.49
CA ALA A 183 -8.42 13.62 6.04
C ALA A 183 -9.65 13.97 6.88
N SER A 184 -9.52 14.17 8.20
CA SER A 184 -10.64 14.59 9.04
C SER A 184 -11.06 16.05 8.79
N GLN A 185 -10.18 16.86 8.21
CA GLN A 185 -10.41 18.27 7.89
C GLN A 185 -10.68 18.51 6.39
N SER A 186 -10.62 17.46 5.55
CA SER A 186 -10.69 17.55 4.08
C SER A 186 -9.69 18.54 3.48
N THR A 187 -8.45 18.55 3.96
CA THR A 187 -7.38 19.46 3.51
C THR A 187 -6.25 18.74 2.77
N GLY A 188 -5.44 19.51 2.04
CA GLY A 188 -4.28 18.99 1.32
C GLY A 188 -4.65 17.90 0.32
N ALA A 189 -4.06 16.71 0.45
CA ALA A 189 -4.32 15.58 -0.46
C ALA A 189 -5.77 15.05 -0.41
N PHE A 190 -6.58 15.49 0.55
CA PHE A 190 -7.97 15.08 0.75
C PHE A 190 -8.98 16.19 0.41
N GLU A 191 -8.53 17.29 -0.21
CA GLU A 191 -9.46 18.31 -0.72
C GLU A 191 -10.45 17.71 -1.72
N GLY A 192 -11.74 17.99 -1.49
CA GLY A 192 -12.84 17.44 -2.30
C GLY A 192 -13.33 16.06 -1.84
N ASP A 193 -12.62 15.39 -0.94
CA ASP A 193 -13.09 14.15 -0.31
C ASP A 193 -13.94 14.45 0.94
N PRO A 194 -14.96 13.63 1.26
CA PRO A 194 -15.66 13.73 2.54
C PRO A 194 -14.69 13.58 3.73
N ALA A 195 -14.93 14.35 4.79
CA ALA A 195 -14.14 14.26 6.01
C ALA A 195 -14.17 12.83 6.58
N PHE A 196 -13.02 12.32 7.00
CA PHE A 196 -12.87 10.98 7.52
C PHE A 196 -12.24 10.98 8.94
N ASP A 197 -13.01 10.55 9.94
CA ASP A 197 -12.53 10.30 11.32
C ASP A 197 -12.57 8.82 11.74
N GLY A 198 -12.94 7.93 10.81
CA GLY A 198 -13.23 6.52 11.10
C GLY A 198 -12.00 5.66 11.36
N ALA A 199 -10.79 6.23 11.41
CA ALA A 199 -9.57 5.50 11.72
C ALA A 199 -9.52 5.13 13.21
N ARG A 200 -9.04 3.93 13.53
CA ARG A 200 -8.84 3.48 14.91
C ARG A 200 -7.48 2.81 15.07
N THR A 201 -6.67 3.31 15.99
CA THR A 201 -5.31 2.85 16.23
C THR A 201 -5.30 1.42 16.77
N LEU A 202 -4.48 0.56 16.16
CA LEU A 202 -4.18 -0.79 16.66
C LEU A 202 -2.82 -0.82 17.36
N PHE A 203 -1.77 -0.38 16.67
CA PHE A 203 -0.40 -0.33 17.21
C PHE A 203 0.49 0.61 16.40
N VAL A 204 1.64 0.94 16.97
CA VAL A 204 2.66 1.79 16.33
C VAL A 204 3.51 0.96 15.37
N MET A 205 3.84 1.55 14.23
CA MET A 205 4.77 1.02 13.25
C MET A 205 6.12 1.74 13.38
N PRO A 206 7.24 1.13 12.94
CA PRO A 206 8.52 1.82 12.87
C PRO A 206 8.38 3.14 12.10
N TYR A 207 9.18 4.15 12.47
CA TYR A 207 9.10 5.47 11.87
C TYR A 207 9.36 5.42 10.36
N VAL A 208 8.75 6.35 9.63
CA VAL A 208 9.16 6.64 8.26
C VAL A 208 10.33 7.62 8.31
N THR A 209 11.42 7.31 7.62
CA THR A 209 12.61 8.16 7.52
C THR A 209 12.69 8.76 6.13
N MET A 210 12.98 10.06 6.03
CA MET A 210 13.26 10.70 4.75
C MET A 210 14.66 10.30 4.25
N HIS A 211 14.76 9.85 3.01
CA HIS A 211 16.03 9.56 2.34
C HIS A 211 16.15 10.44 1.11
N ILE A 212 17.09 11.39 1.12
CA ILE A 212 17.43 12.22 -0.04
C ILE A 212 18.54 11.51 -0.80
N VAL A 213 18.17 10.66 -1.76
CA VAL A 213 19.10 9.76 -2.48
C VAL A 213 19.62 10.45 -3.73
N VAL A 214 20.94 10.41 -3.94
CA VAL A 214 21.62 10.98 -5.11
C VAL A 214 22.65 9.99 -5.65
N ARG A 215 23.11 10.18 -6.89
CA ARG A 215 24.30 9.45 -7.36
C ARG A 215 25.53 9.97 -6.62
N ALA A 216 26.41 9.07 -6.19
CA ALA A 216 27.67 9.48 -5.54
C ALA A 216 28.55 10.34 -6.46
N ASP A 217 28.46 10.13 -7.78
CA ASP A 217 29.19 10.88 -8.80
C ASP A 217 28.57 12.23 -9.18
N ALA A 218 27.45 12.63 -8.57
CA ALA A 218 26.74 13.86 -8.93
C ALA A 218 27.37 15.13 -8.34
N GLY A 219 28.27 15.01 -7.36
CA GLY A 219 28.84 16.13 -6.62
C GLY A 219 27.78 16.86 -5.79
N ILE A 220 26.91 16.10 -5.12
CA ILE A 220 25.83 16.61 -4.27
C ILE A 220 26.08 16.07 -2.86
N GLU A 221 26.51 16.93 -1.94
CA GLU A 221 26.84 16.57 -0.56
C GLU A 221 25.91 17.25 0.46
N SER A 222 25.22 18.31 0.03
CA SER A 222 24.27 19.10 0.82
C SER A 222 22.98 19.35 0.05
N LEU A 223 21.91 19.77 0.74
CA LEU A 223 20.66 20.14 0.06
C LEU A 223 20.84 21.33 -0.89
N SER A 224 21.73 22.28 -0.58
CA SER A 224 22.03 23.42 -1.46
C SER A 224 22.62 23.00 -2.81
N ASP A 225 23.33 21.87 -2.88
CA ASP A 225 23.91 21.36 -4.12
C ASP A 225 22.85 20.81 -5.11
N LEU A 226 21.59 20.69 -4.66
CA LEU A 226 20.45 20.36 -5.51
C LEU A 226 20.00 21.51 -6.41
N ALA A 227 20.49 22.74 -6.18
CA ALA A 227 20.17 23.88 -7.02
C ALA A 227 20.53 23.62 -8.49
N GLY A 228 19.55 23.79 -9.39
CA GLY A 228 19.66 23.50 -10.82
C GLY A 228 19.67 22.01 -11.19
N ARG A 229 19.62 21.10 -10.21
CA ARG A 229 19.61 19.65 -10.44
C ARG A 229 18.20 19.15 -10.70
N THR A 230 18.09 18.04 -11.43
CA THR A 230 16.79 17.39 -11.67
C THR A 230 16.50 16.37 -10.57
N PHE A 231 15.43 16.58 -9.82
CA PHE A 231 15.15 15.80 -8.60
C PHE A 231 13.69 15.35 -8.55
N VAL A 232 13.47 14.10 -8.13
CA VAL A 232 12.11 13.56 -7.91
C VAL A 232 11.77 13.69 -6.42
N PRO A 233 10.79 14.51 -6.01
CA PRO A 233 10.48 14.75 -4.60
C PRO A 233 9.82 13.54 -3.89
N GLY A 234 9.53 12.48 -4.62
CA GLY A 234 8.85 11.28 -4.16
C GLY A 234 7.98 10.72 -5.27
N GLY A 235 7.38 9.55 -5.06
CA GLY A 235 6.36 9.06 -5.97
C GLY A 235 5.20 10.06 -6.07
N THR A 236 4.67 10.28 -7.26
CA THR A 236 3.50 11.15 -7.46
C THR A 236 2.31 10.71 -6.59
N GLY A 237 1.69 11.65 -5.88
CA GLY A 237 0.55 11.44 -4.99
C GLY A 237 0.90 10.76 -3.65
N THR A 238 2.18 10.63 -3.32
CA THR A 238 2.62 9.95 -2.09
C THR A 238 2.82 10.93 -0.94
N PHE A 239 2.82 10.41 0.30
CA PHE A 239 3.24 11.16 1.48
C PHE A 239 4.64 11.77 1.29
N CYS A 240 5.55 11.03 0.68
CA CYS A 240 6.94 11.46 0.54
C CYS A 240 7.08 12.65 -0.41
N GLU A 241 6.31 12.69 -1.49
CA GLU A 241 6.27 13.85 -2.39
C GLU A 241 5.85 15.11 -1.64
N GLY A 242 4.67 15.08 -1.01
CA GLY A 242 4.15 16.23 -0.29
C GLY A 242 5.09 16.68 0.83
N ARG A 243 5.69 15.72 1.54
CA ARG A 243 6.65 16.01 2.61
C ARG A 243 7.92 16.64 2.06
N THR A 244 8.51 16.10 1.00
CA THR A 244 9.76 16.63 0.43
C THR A 244 9.56 18.03 -0.16
N ARG A 245 8.43 18.27 -0.84
CA ARG A 245 8.07 19.61 -1.33
C ARG A 245 7.93 20.61 -0.18
N ALA A 246 7.20 20.26 0.88
CA ALA A 246 7.08 21.12 2.06
C ALA A 246 8.43 21.41 2.74
N VAL A 247 9.32 20.42 2.80
CA VAL A 247 10.70 20.60 3.30
C VAL A 247 11.48 21.57 2.41
N PHE A 248 11.50 21.36 1.10
CA PHE A 248 12.21 22.26 0.18
C PHE A 248 11.63 23.67 0.16
N GLN A 249 10.31 23.82 0.33
CA GLN A 249 9.67 25.12 0.46
C GLN A 249 10.11 25.83 1.74
N ALA A 250 10.09 25.13 2.89
CA ALA A 250 10.48 25.69 4.18
C ALA A 250 11.95 26.09 4.26
N LEU A 251 12.79 25.44 3.47
CA LEU A 251 14.22 25.73 3.34
C LEU A 251 14.53 26.70 2.18
N GLU A 252 13.51 27.24 1.51
CA GLU A 252 13.66 28.17 0.37
C GLU A 252 14.44 27.58 -0.82
N LEU A 253 14.41 26.25 -0.97
CA LEU A 253 15.11 25.50 -2.03
C LEU A 253 14.19 25.08 -3.18
N GLU A 254 12.87 25.04 -2.99
CA GLU A 254 11.94 24.48 -3.98
C GLU A 254 12.07 25.14 -5.36
N GLU A 255 12.17 26.47 -5.42
CA GLU A 255 12.31 27.21 -6.69
C GLU A 255 13.68 27.03 -7.35
N ALA A 256 14.70 26.66 -6.58
CA ALA A 256 16.06 26.47 -7.08
C ALA A 256 16.26 25.09 -7.71
N ILE A 257 15.41 24.10 -7.40
CA ILE A 257 15.55 22.71 -7.83
C ILE A 257 14.60 22.42 -9.00
N ASN A 258 15.07 21.70 -10.02
CA ASN A 258 14.19 21.23 -11.09
C ASN A 258 13.42 19.99 -10.64
N LEU A 259 12.31 20.19 -9.92
CA LEU A 259 11.46 19.11 -9.44
C LEU A 259 10.63 18.49 -10.58
N VAL A 260 10.72 17.17 -10.72
CA VAL A 260 9.97 16.42 -11.74
C VAL A 260 9.12 15.33 -11.10
N ASP A 261 7.87 15.21 -11.58
CA ASP A 261 6.94 14.20 -11.10
C ASP A 261 7.23 12.86 -11.78
N LEU A 262 7.37 11.81 -10.96
CA LEU A 262 7.66 10.46 -11.43
C LEU A 262 7.11 9.44 -10.44
N GLU A 263 6.60 8.32 -10.94
CA GLU A 263 6.28 7.16 -10.12
C GLU A 263 7.53 6.62 -9.41
N LEU A 264 7.43 6.34 -8.11
CA LEU A 264 8.59 5.95 -7.29
C LEU A 264 9.28 4.68 -7.82
N SER A 265 8.52 3.76 -8.41
CA SER A 265 9.06 2.54 -9.04
C SER A 265 9.96 2.82 -10.25
N ALA A 266 9.81 3.98 -10.89
CA ALA A 266 10.63 4.40 -12.02
C ALA A 266 11.86 5.22 -11.60
N ALA A 267 11.86 5.82 -10.40
CA ALA A 267 12.92 6.71 -9.93
C ALA A 267 14.31 6.06 -9.88
N ALA A 268 14.41 4.82 -9.38
CA ALA A 268 15.68 4.10 -9.32
C ALA A 268 16.29 3.88 -10.72
N ASN A 269 15.48 3.55 -11.73
CA ASN A 269 15.95 3.38 -13.11
C ASN A 269 16.30 4.71 -13.76
N ALA A 270 15.53 5.77 -13.50
CA ALA A 270 15.85 7.11 -13.97
C ALA A 270 17.20 7.60 -13.39
N LEU A 271 17.47 7.32 -12.11
CA LEU A 271 18.74 7.64 -11.47
C LEU A 271 19.90 6.87 -12.10
N ARG A 272 19.77 5.55 -12.29
CA ARG A 272 20.77 4.70 -12.98
C ARG A 272 21.07 5.20 -14.39
N ASN A 273 20.04 5.60 -15.12
CA ASN A 273 20.16 6.10 -16.50
C ASN A 273 20.57 7.58 -16.58
N ARG A 274 20.89 8.21 -15.44
CA ARG A 274 21.27 9.62 -15.34
C ARG A 274 20.26 10.60 -15.92
N GLN A 275 18.97 10.22 -15.87
CA GLN A 275 17.86 11.08 -16.27
C GLN A 275 17.44 12.05 -15.16
N ILE A 276 17.78 11.70 -13.91
CA ILE A 276 17.64 12.54 -12.72
C ILE A 276 18.96 12.49 -11.93
N ASP A 277 19.18 13.46 -11.06
CA ASP A 277 20.35 13.54 -10.18
C ASP A 277 20.08 12.98 -8.78
N GLY A 278 18.81 12.98 -8.37
CA GLY A 278 18.38 12.40 -7.10
C GLY A 278 16.87 12.19 -7.01
N PHE A 279 16.46 11.47 -5.97
CA PHE A 279 15.06 11.33 -5.60
C PHE A 279 14.91 11.20 -4.08
N SER A 280 13.74 11.56 -3.57
CA SER A 280 13.36 11.30 -2.19
C SER A 280 12.57 10.00 -2.07
N THR A 281 12.85 9.22 -1.03
CA THR A 281 11.99 8.11 -0.62
C THR A 281 11.80 8.13 0.89
N CYS A 282 10.60 7.75 1.33
CA CYS A 282 10.20 7.82 2.73
C CYS A 282 9.80 6.42 3.17
N SER A 283 10.65 5.79 3.98
CA SER A 283 10.49 4.40 4.40
C SER A 283 11.21 4.18 5.73
N SER A 284 10.90 3.12 6.45
CA SER A 284 11.77 2.69 7.55
C SER A 284 13.06 2.12 6.97
N HIS A 285 14.19 2.35 7.63
CA HIS A 285 15.50 1.90 7.16
C HIS A 285 15.97 0.63 7.91
N PRO A 286 16.67 -0.29 7.23
CA PRO A 286 16.93 -0.29 5.78
C PRO A 286 15.67 -0.62 4.97
N THR A 287 15.45 0.10 3.86
CA THR A 287 14.36 -0.23 2.93
C THR A 287 14.86 -1.12 1.78
N PRO A 288 14.12 -2.17 1.36
CA PRO A 288 14.57 -3.09 0.32
C PRO A 288 14.92 -2.39 -1.01
N GLN A 289 14.12 -1.41 -1.43
CA GLN A 289 14.36 -0.63 -2.65
C GLN A 289 15.75 0.01 -2.69
N LEU A 290 16.18 0.64 -1.59
CA LEU A 290 17.50 1.27 -1.51
C LEU A 290 18.61 0.26 -1.33
N SER A 291 18.33 -0.83 -0.59
CA SER A 291 19.29 -1.94 -0.46
C SER A 291 19.62 -2.55 -1.82
N GLU A 292 18.61 -2.77 -2.68
CA GLU A 292 18.80 -3.24 -4.05
C GLU A 292 19.50 -2.20 -4.92
N LEU A 293 19.08 -0.93 -4.87
CA LEU A 293 19.71 0.14 -5.64
C LEU A 293 21.21 0.23 -5.36
N ALA A 294 21.60 0.20 -4.09
CA ALA A 294 22.98 0.26 -3.63
C ALA A 294 23.87 -0.88 -4.14
N THR A 295 23.30 -2.02 -4.53
CA THR A 295 24.08 -3.12 -5.16
C THR A 295 24.42 -2.88 -6.63
N THR A 296 23.76 -1.90 -7.26
CA THR A 296 23.82 -1.67 -8.71
C THR A 296 24.29 -0.26 -9.08
N LEU A 297 24.33 0.65 -8.13
CA LEU A 297 24.67 2.06 -8.32
C LEU A 297 25.32 2.59 -7.05
N ASP A 298 26.47 3.24 -7.19
CA ASP A 298 27.07 4.02 -6.11
C ASP A 298 26.17 5.23 -5.82
N MET A 299 25.47 5.18 -4.70
CA MET A 299 24.54 6.21 -4.26
C MET A 299 25.03 6.84 -2.96
N ALA A 300 24.64 8.10 -2.73
CA ALA A 300 24.79 8.77 -1.44
C ALA A 300 23.40 9.17 -0.92
N ILE A 301 23.30 9.35 0.41
CA ILE A 301 22.12 9.93 1.04
C ILE A 301 22.55 11.26 1.63
N VAL A 302 21.94 12.35 1.16
CA VAL A 302 22.27 13.71 1.60
C VAL A 302 21.75 13.91 3.03
N PRO A 303 22.61 14.29 4.00
CA PRO A 303 22.20 14.53 5.37
C PRO A 303 21.46 15.87 5.53
N PHE A 304 20.63 15.98 6.56
CA PHE A 304 20.13 17.26 7.05
C PHE A 304 21.05 17.80 8.15
N THR A 305 21.42 19.06 8.06
CA THR A 305 22.05 19.82 9.15
C THR A 305 21.09 19.98 10.33
N GLU A 306 21.60 20.29 11.53
CA GLU A 306 20.77 20.53 12.71
C GLU A 306 19.74 21.66 12.48
N SER A 307 20.13 22.73 11.79
CA SER A 307 19.22 23.82 11.43
C SER A 307 18.12 23.39 10.47
N GLU A 308 18.44 22.56 9.48
CA GLU A 308 17.44 22.03 8.55
C GLU A 308 16.49 21.08 9.28
N GLN A 309 17.00 20.19 10.14
CA GLN A 309 16.15 19.33 10.97
C GLN A 309 15.19 20.13 11.83
N ALA A 310 15.66 21.19 12.50
CA ALA A 310 14.82 22.06 13.32
C ALA A 310 13.71 22.72 12.50
N ALA A 311 14.02 23.23 11.30
CA ALA A 311 13.03 23.81 10.39
C ALA A 311 12.01 22.76 9.92
N ILE A 312 12.46 21.55 9.59
CA ILE A 312 11.60 20.45 9.15
C ILE A 312 10.68 19.97 10.28
N ILE A 313 11.19 19.89 11.51
CA ILE A 313 10.40 19.48 12.69
C ILE A 313 9.32 20.51 13.01
N ALA A 314 9.59 21.80 12.75
CA ALA A 314 8.59 22.86 12.93
C ALA A 314 7.39 22.75 11.98
N LEU A 315 7.51 22.03 10.85
CA LEU A 315 6.41 21.80 9.90
C LEU A 315 5.36 20.80 10.42
N ASP A 316 5.78 19.86 11.26
CA ASP A 316 4.94 18.79 11.77
C ASP A 316 5.47 18.36 13.13
N ALA A 317 4.74 18.71 14.19
CA ALA A 317 5.11 18.47 15.57
C ALA A 317 5.30 16.99 15.93
N GLN A 318 4.83 16.06 15.09
CA GLN A 318 5.09 14.62 15.26
C GLN A 318 6.43 14.19 14.67
N SER A 319 7.13 15.09 13.96
CA SER A 319 8.44 14.80 13.40
C SER A 319 9.51 14.81 14.48
N GLY A 320 10.50 13.95 14.32
CA GLY A 320 11.69 13.94 15.16
C GLY A 320 12.96 13.75 14.36
N PRO A 321 14.13 14.06 14.96
CA PRO A 321 15.40 13.70 14.38
C PRO A 321 15.54 12.18 14.34
N ILE A 322 16.17 11.66 13.29
CA ILE A 322 16.50 10.24 13.15
C ILE A 322 17.84 10.09 12.45
N THR A 323 18.63 9.10 12.82
CA THR A 323 19.92 8.85 12.18
C THR A 323 19.86 7.53 11.42
N ILE A 324 20.21 7.56 10.14
CA ILE A 324 20.47 6.35 9.36
C ILE A 324 21.92 5.98 9.63
N ALA A 325 22.16 4.90 10.38
CA ALA A 325 23.50 4.52 10.80
C ALA A 325 24.40 4.12 9.60
N ALA A 326 25.70 4.36 9.72
CA ALA A 326 26.70 3.82 8.82
C ALA A 326 26.52 2.30 8.65
N GLY A 327 26.74 1.79 7.44
CA GLY A 327 26.56 0.38 7.09
C GLY A 327 25.10 -0.06 6.90
N THR A 328 24.12 0.83 7.06
CA THR A 328 22.69 0.51 6.79
C THR A 328 22.47 0.07 5.33
N TYR A 329 23.19 0.68 4.39
CA TYR A 329 23.19 0.31 2.97
C TYR A 329 24.63 0.09 2.48
N PRO A 330 24.85 -0.78 1.47
CA PRO A 330 26.14 -0.88 0.80
C PRO A 330 26.67 0.49 0.36
N GLY A 331 27.93 0.80 0.68
CA GLY A 331 28.57 2.08 0.35
C GLY A 331 28.24 3.25 1.28
N LEU A 332 27.35 3.07 2.28
CA LEU A 332 27.06 4.10 3.27
C LEU A 332 28.07 4.03 4.42
N GLU A 333 29.14 4.82 4.35
CA GLU A 333 30.26 4.74 5.30
C GLU A 333 30.11 5.61 6.56
N ALA A 334 29.18 6.58 6.55
CA ALA A 334 28.96 7.51 7.65
C ALA A 334 27.48 7.53 8.05
N ASP A 335 27.24 7.90 9.32
CA ASP A 335 25.90 8.18 9.82
C ASP A 335 25.28 9.36 9.05
N VAL A 336 24.01 9.24 8.69
CA VAL A 336 23.26 10.28 7.99
C VAL A 336 22.16 10.82 8.89
N PRO A 337 22.34 12.03 9.46
CA PRO A 337 21.29 12.71 10.17
C PRO A 337 20.12 13.02 9.21
N SER A 338 18.92 12.60 9.61
CA SER A 338 17.69 12.76 8.85
C SER A 338 16.53 13.16 9.78
N VAL A 339 15.31 13.22 9.25
CA VAL A 339 14.07 13.37 10.00
C VAL A 339 13.14 12.18 9.76
N GLY A 340 12.29 11.89 10.73
CA GLY A 340 11.23 10.90 10.58
C GLY A 340 9.92 11.33 11.23
N VAL A 341 8.84 10.65 10.85
CA VAL A 341 7.53 10.79 11.50
C VAL A 341 7.01 9.43 11.95
N PRO A 342 6.22 9.37 13.04
CA PRO A 342 5.59 8.14 13.48
C PRO A 342 4.60 7.64 12.44
N VAL A 343 4.40 6.33 12.42
CA VAL A 343 3.38 5.67 11.60
C VAL A 343 2.55 4.78 12.51
N GLY A 344 1.24 4.78 12.30
CA GLY A 344 0.34 3.84 12.96
C GLY A 344 -0.15 2.77 11.99
N ALA A 345 -0.44 1.59 12.54
CA ALA A 345 -1.36 0.64 11.94
C ALA A 345 -2.76 0.91 12.49
N TYR A 346 -3.71 1.14 11.60
CA TYR A 346 -5.08 1.51 11.94
C TYR A 346 -6.07 0.51 11.37
N ALA A 347 -7.09 0.22 12.14
CA ALA A 347 -8.37 -0.31 11.69
C ALA A 347 -9.31 0.83 11.27
N THR A 348 -10.49 0.48 10.80
CA THR A 348 -11.64 1.39 10.74
C THR A 348 -12.61 1.09 11.89
N THR A 349 -13.54 2.01 12.16
CA THR A 349 -14.67 1.80 13.09
C THR A 349 -15.58 0.62 12.72
N ALA A 350 -15.45 0.07 11.50
CA ALA A 350 -16.23 -1.08 11.05
C ALA A 350 -15.59 -2.43 11.42
N MET A 351 -14.33 -2.45 11.89
CA MET A 351 -13.68 -3.67 12.35
C MET A 351 -14.29 -4.12 13.69
N SER A 352 -14.45 -5.43 13.89
CA SER A 352 -14.94 -5.95 15.17
C SER A 352 -13.88 -5.81 16.27
N ASP A 353 -14.33 -5.66 17.51
CA ASP A 353 -13.43 -5.61 18.67
C ASP A 353 -12.58 -6.87 18.81
N ASP A 354 -13.13 -8.04 18.53
CA ASP A 354 -12.39 -9.29 18.61
C ASP A 354 -11.30 -9.38 17.54
N MET A 355 -11.57 -8.97 16.30
CA MET A 355 -10.56 -8.89 15.24
C MET A 355 -9.45 -7.90 15.61
N ALA A 356 -9.80 -6.71 16.10
CA ALA A 356 -8.82 -5.71 16.50
C ALA A 356 -7.97 -6.16 17.69
N TYR A 357 -8.58 -6.84 18.67
CA TYR A 357 -7.88 -7.46 19.79
C TYR A 357 -6.91 -8.53 19.31
N ASP A 358 -7.37 -9.47 18.48
CA ASP A 358 -6.54 -10.58 17.99
C ASP A 358 -5.36 -10.09 17.14
N ILE A 359 -5.57 -9.09 16.29
CA ILE A 359 -4.48 -8.46 15.52
C ILE A 359 -3.45 -7.84 16.45
N THR A 360 -3.92 -7.01 17.40
CA THR A 360 -3.04 -6.26 18.31
C THR A 360 -2.24 -7.19 19.21
N ARG A 361 -2.91 -8.20 19.79
CA ARG A 361 -2.29 -9.25 20.60
C ARG A 361 -1.26 -10.04 19.80
N THR A 362 -1.63 -10.51 18.61
CA THR A 362 -0.72 -11.28 17.75
C THR A 362 0.54 -10.50 17.42
N PHE A 363 0.41 -9.21 17.12
CA PHE A 363 1.57 -8.35 16.86
C PHE A 363 2.47 -8.25 18.09
N TRP A 364 1.95 -7.83 19.24
CA TRP A 364 2.77 -7.57 20.43
C TRP A 364 3.40 -8.83 21.02
N GLU A 365 2.68 -9.95 21.06
CA GLU A 365 3.21 -11.24 21.54
C GLU A 365 4.36 -11.77 20.66
N ASN A 366 4.45 -11.34 19.39
CA ASN A 366 5.47 -11.79 18.45
C ASN A 366 6.48 -10.69 18.06
N ARG A 367 6.34 -9.48 18.60
CA ARG A 367 7.20 -8.33 18.25
C ARG A 367 8.67 -8.62 18.50
N GLU A 368 9.03 -9.31 19.58
CA GLU A 368 10.42 -9.69 19.87
C GLU A 368 10.99 -10.63 18.81
N ALA A 369 10.21 -11.62 18.35
CA ALA A 369 10.62 -12.51 17.27
C ALA A 369 10.82 -11.73 15.96
N LEU A 370 9.89 -10.83 15.62
CA LEU A 370 10.01 -9.93 14.48
C LEU A 370 11.27 -9.04 14.56
N ALA A 371 11.60 -8.54 15.75
CA ALA A 371 12.81 -7.76 15.99
C ALA A 371 14.10 -8.57 15.82
N GLY A 372 14.07 -9.87 16.11
CA GLY A 372 15.16 -10.80 15.82
C GLY A 372 15.40 -10.99 14.32
N GLU A 373 14.35 -10.91 13.48
CA GLU A 373 14.47 -11.00 12.02
C GLU A 373 14.85 -9.66 11.37
N ARG A 374 14.27 -8.56 11.87
CA ARG A 374 14.41 -7.23 11.29
C ARG A 374 14.57 -6.16 12.39
N PRO A 375 15.72 -5.45 12.44
CA PRO A 375 16.02 -4.51 13.53
C PRO A 375 15.03 -3.36 13.72
N TRP A 376 14.30 -2.94 12.69
CA TRP A 376 13.35 -1.83 12.81
C TRP A 376 12.21 -2.10 13.80
N TRP A 377 11.86 -3.35 14.05
CA TRP A 377 10.86 -3.69 15.07
C TRP A 377 11.38 -3.48 16.48
N ALA A 378 12.70 -3.50 16.69
CA ALA A 378 13.34 -3.33 18.00
C ALA A 378 13.07 -1.95 18.62
N GLY A 379 12.72 -0.95 17.83
CA GLY A 379 12.38 0.41 18.28
C GLY A 379 10.88 0.64 18.57
N VAL A 380 10.01 -0.36 18.36
CA VAL A 380 8.56 -0.19 18.54
C VAL A 380 8.14 -0.63 19.93
N THR A 381 7.74 0.30 20.80
CA THR A 381 7.24 0.02 22.16
C THR A 381 5.77 0.44 22.31
N PRO A 382 4.98 -0.21 23.19
CA PRO A 382 3.54 0.07 23.34
C PRO A 382 3.22 1.52 23.69
N ASP A 383 4.05 2.14 24.51
CA ASP A 383 3.99 3.53 24.98
C ASP A 383 3.97 4.55 23.84
N LEU A 384 4.59 4.24 22.69
CA LEU A 384 4.59 5.13 21.52
C LEU A 384 3.19 5.41 20.96
N ILE A 385 2.17 4.68 21.39
CA ILE A 385 0.78 4.92 20.98
C ILE A 385 0.31 6.34 21.32
N GLU A 386 0.99 7.03 22.25
CA GLU A 386 0.77 8.44 22.57
C GLU A 386 1.01 9.38 21.38
N TYR A 387 1.93 9.04 20.47
CA TYR A 387 2.29 9.83 19.28
C TYR A 387 1.34 9.64 18.10
N LEU A 388 0.37 8.74 18.21
CA LEU A 388 -0.65 8.57 17.17
C LEU A 388 -1.81 9.54 17.38
N TRP A 389 -2.57 9.84 16.32
CA TRP A 389 -3.67 10.82 16.40
C TRP A 389 -5.04 10.16 16.59
N ALA A 390 -5.30 9.03 15.92
CA ALA A 390 -6.60 8.38 16.00
C ALA A 390 -6.85 7.75 17.39
N GLU A 391 -8.12 7.72 17.81
CA GLU A 391 -8.57 6.93 18.96
C GLU A 391 -8.09 5.48 18.86
N VAL A 392 -7.76 4.86 19.99
CA VAL A 392 -7.42 3.43 20.03
C VAL A 392 -8.68 2.61 19.83
N HIS A 393 -8.60 1.57 18.99
CA HIS A 393 -9.73 0.67 18.77
C HIS A 393 -10.13 -0.02 20.09
N PRO A 394 -11.41 -0.18 20.44
CA PRO A 394 -11.80 -0.78 21.73
C PRO A 394 -11.22 -2.19 21.94
N GLY A 395 -11.25 -3.04 20.91
CA GLY A 395 -10.49 -4.29 20.88
C GLY A 395 -8.99 -4.18 21.18
N ALA A 396 -8.28 -3.21 20.59
CA ALA A 396 -6.87 -2.98 20.87
C ALA A 396 -6.66 -2.44 22.30
N ALA A 397 -7.54 -1.54 22.76
CA ALA A 397 -7.49 -0.98 24.11
C ALA A 397 -7.62 -2.07 25.19
N ARG A 398 -8.48 -3.08 24.97
CA ARG A 398 -8.56 -4.27 25.84
C ARG A 398 -7.18 -4.94 25.99
N TYR A 399 -6.46 -5.14 24.89
CA TYR A 399 -5.13 -5.76 24.95
C TYR A 399 -4.10 -4.86 25.67
N TYR A 400 -4.09 -3.55 25.40
CA TYR A 400 -3.20 -2.62 26.10
C TYR A 400 -3.47 -2.60 27.61
N GLU A 401 -4.73 -2.68 28.04
CA GLU A 401 -5.11 -2.80 29.45
C GLU A 401 -4.54 -4.07 30.08
N GLU A 402 -4.62 -5.22 29.40
CA GLU A 402 -4.06 -6.50 29.88
C GLU A 402 -2.54 -6.46 30.10
N ILE A 403 -1.81 -5.72 29.26
CA ILE A 403 -0.36 -5.55 29.39
C ILE A 403 0.04 -4.33 30.23
N GLY A 404 -0.93 -3.65 30.87
CA GLY A 404 -0.69 -2.52 31.77
C GLY A 404 -0.23 -1.23 31.08
N VAL A 405 -0.56 -1.04 29.81
CA VAL A 405 -0.22 0.15 29.02
C VAL A 405 -1.40 1.11 29.03
N ALA A 406 -1.15 2.36 29.44
CA ALA A 406 -2.17 3.39 29.45
C ALA A 406 -2.54 3.80 28.02
N VAL A 407 -3.83 3.73 27.70
CA VAL A 407 -4.37 4.19 26.42
C VAL A 407 -4.69 5.70 26.50
N PRO A 408 -4.19 6.53 25.56
CA PRO A 408 -4.52 7.95 25.53
C PRO A 408 -6.01 8.20 25.33
N ALA A 409 -6.61 9.06 26.15
CA ALA A 409 -7.94 9.60 25.89
C ALA A 409 -7.83 10.69 24.80
N ARG A 410 -8.65 10.59 23.75
CA ARG A 410 -8.66 11.54 22.62
C ARG A 410 -10.06 12.02 22.32
#